data_AF-A0AB36VEX9-F1
#
_entry.id   AF-A0AB36VEX9-F1
#
_cell.length_a   1.000
_cell.length_b   1.000
_cell.length_c   1.000
_cell.angle_alpha   90.00
_cell.angle_beta   90.00
_cell.angle_gamma   90.00
#
_symmetry.space_group_name_H-M   'P 1'
#
loop_
_entity.id
_entity.type
_entity.pdbx_description
1 polymer ?
#
loop_
_entity_poly.entity_id
_entity_poly.type
_entity_poly.pdbx_seq_one_letter_code
_entity_poly.pdbx_strand_id
1 'polypeptide(L)'
;MKILSPFGDKIELDNSLSLSQKVDKVSELVKEFETEIENNWESTNVRYFLDGLANYLVWHKEEEMKNKEDKEVMSVDKVKQMNSFRGKSTNFTYLSEEEKASLGIEVEKMA
;
A
#
# COMPACT_ATOMS: atom_id res chain seq x y z
N MET A 1 0.41 15.77 7.96
CA MET A 1 1.76 15.30 7.57
C MET A 1 2.79 16.30 8.06
N LYS A 2 4.04 15.90 8.32
CA LYS A 2 5.12 16.84 8.66
C LYS A 2 6.20 16.76 7.59
N ILE A 3 6.64 17.91 7.08
CA ILE A 3 7.75 18.00 6.12
C ILE A 3 8.82 18.96 6.66
N LEU A 4 10.03 18.89 6.09
CA LEU A 4 11.12 19.81 6.40
C LEU A 4 11.17 20.91 5.35
N SER A 5 11.31 22.17 5.78
CA SER A 5 11.58 23.31 4.91
C SER A 5 12.99 23.21 4.31
N PRO A 6 13.31 24.01 3.27
CA PRO A 6 14.67 24.11 2.73
C PRO A 6 15.73 24.49 3.78
N PHE A 7 15.32 25.20 4.84
CA PHE A 7 16.17 25.60 5.97
C PHE A 7 16.26 24.55 7.10
N GLY A 8 15.46 23.47 7.01
CA GLY A 8 15.42 22.39 8.01
C GLY A 8 14.35 22.54 9.09
N ASP A 9 13.50 23.56 9.00
CA ASP A 9 12.38 23.75 9.92
C ASP A 9 11.25 22.78 9.63
N LYS A 10 10.47 22.41 10.65
CA LYS A 10 9.33 21.50 10.48
C LYS A 10 8.07 22.29 10.10
N ILE A 11 7.48 21.93 8.97
CA ILE A 11 6.18 22.45 8.52
C ILE A 11 5.12 21.37 8.73
N GLU A 12 4.06 21.72 9.46
CA GLU A 12 2.89 20.84 9.62
C GLU A 12 1.88 21.12 8.50
N LEU A 13 1.57 20.07 7.73
CA LEU A 13 0.58 20.10 6.66
C LEU A 13 -0.69 19.38 7.10
N ASP A 14 -1.84 20.01 6.90
CA ASP A 14 -3.13 19.41 7.23
C ASP A 14 -3.53 18.37 6.19
N ASN A 15 -3.73 17.13 6.62
CA ASN A 15 -4.10 16.04 5.73
C ASN A 15 -5.59 16.04 5.35
N SER A 16 -6.43 16.76 6.11
CA SER A 16 -7.89 16.78 5.95
C SER A 16 -8.38 17.70 4.83
N LEU A 17 -7.49 18.56 4.30
CA LEU A 17 -7.80 19.48 3.21
C LEU A 17 -8.17 18.76 1.90
N SER A 18 -9.03 19.38 1.11
CA SER A 18 -9.36 18.93 -0.25
C SER A 18 -8.15 19.04 -1.17
N LEU A 19 -8.13 18.29 -2.28
CA LEU A 19 -7.01 18.32 -3.23
C LEU A 19 -6.71 19.75 -3.73
N SER A 20 -7.75 20.54 -4.05
CA SER A 20 -7.59 21.94 -4.46
C SER A 20 -6.87 22.75 -3.39
N GLN A 21 -7.29 22.64 -2.13
CA GLN A 21 -6.66 23.37 -1.03
C GLN A 21 -5.23 22.92 -0.78
N LYS A 22 -4.93 21.62 -0.97
CA LYS A 22 -3.55 21.12 -0.89
C LYS A 22 -2.67 21.70 -1.99
N VAL A 23 -3.17 21.77 -3.23
CA VAL A 23 -2.44 22.36 -4.36
C VAL A 23 -2.17 23.83 -4.11
N ASP A 24 -3.17 24.59 -3.65
CA ASP A 24 -3.00 26.00 -3.30
C ASP A 24 -1.93 26.15 -2.21
N LYS A 25 -1.96 25.30 -1.18
CA LYS A 25 -0.98 25.36 -0.10
C LYS A 25 0.44 25.02 -0.54
N VAL A 26 0.58 24.03 -1.41
CA VAL A 26 1.88 23.68 -2.01
C VAL A 26 2.39 24.83 -2.87
N SER A 27 1.53 25.47 -3.67
CA SER A 27 1.87 26.63 -4.50
C SER A 27 2.36 27.82 -3.67
N GLU A 28 1.69 28.11 -2.55
CA GLU A 28 2.13 29.11 -1.59
C GLU A 28 3.54 28.80 -1.06
N LEU A 29 3.78 27.57 -0.60
CA LEU A 29 5.06 27.16 -0.02
C LEU A 29 6.19 27.17 -1.06
N VAL A 30 5.91 26.76 -2.30
CA VAL A 30 6.91 26.82 -3.39
C VAL A 30 7.27 28.27 -3.71
N LYS A 31 6.30 29.18 -3.74
CA LYS A 31 6.56 30.62 -3.95
C LYS A 31 7.33 31.24 -2.79
N GLU A 32 6.98 30.88 -1.56
CA GLU A 32 7.65 31.39 -0.36
C GLU A 32 9.15 31.06 -0.36
N PHE A 33 9.52 29.87 -0.83
CA PHE A 33 10.90 29.42 -0.89
C PHE A 33 11.52 29.43 -2.30
N GLU A 34 10.89 30.10 -3.27
CA GLU A 34 11.28 30.06 -4.69
C GLU A 34 12.76 30.42 -4.89
N THR A 35 13.21 31.51 -4.28
CA THR A 35 14.60 31.96 -4.35
C THR A 35 15.58 30.95 -3.74
N GLU A 36 15.20 30.27 -2.65
CA GLU A 36 16.05 29.28 -2.00
C GLU A 36 16.12 27.99 -2.83
N ILE A 37 14.99 27.59 -3.40
CA ILE A 37 14.87 26.42 -4.29
C ILE A 37 15.73 26.63 -5.54
N GLU A 38 15.66 27.81 -6.17
CA GLU A 38 16.43 28.13 -7.37
C GLU A 38 17.94 28.19 -7.09
N ASN A 39 18.34 28.81 -5.98
CA ASN A 39 19.76 28.95 -5.64
C ASN A 39 20.39 27.64 -5.17
N ASN A 40 19.62 26.75 -4.54
CA ASN A 40 20.11 25.54 -3.88
C ASN A 40 19.40 24.27 -4.36
N TRP A 41 19.05 24.19 -5.65
CA TRP A 41 18.31 23.07 -6.23
C TRP A 41 18.92 21.68 -5.96
N GLU A 42 20.26 21.59 -5.97
CA GLU A 42 20.98 20.35 -5.71
C GLU A 42 21.13 20.01 -4.22
N SER A 43 20.77 20.94 -3.34
CA SER A 43 20.82 20.73 -1.89
C SER A 43 19.89 19.61 -1.47
N THR A 44 20.40 18.74 -0.60
CA THR A 44 19.64 17.63 -0.04
C THR A 44 18.38 18.12 0.70
N ASN A 45 18.44 19.30 1.35
CA ASN A 45 17.30 19.86 2.05
C ASN A 45 16.18 20.31 1.10
N VAL A 46 16.54 21.00 0.01
CA VAL A 46 15.58 21.43 -1.03
C VAL A 46 14.94 20.20 -1.67
N ARG A 47 15.74 19.18 -1.99
CA ARG A 47 15.22 17.91 -2.52
C ARG A 47 14.23 17.25 -1.57
N TYR A 48 14.55 17.12 -0.28
CA TYR A 48 13.63 16.53 0.70
C TYR A 48 12.36 17.37 0.89
N PHE A 49 12.47 18.69 0.83
CA PHE A 49 11.31 19.58 0.88
C PHE A 49 10.37 19.34 -0.32
N LEU A 50 10.91 19.35 -1.54
CA LEU A 50 10.14 19.11 -2.76
C LEU A 50 9.54 17.70 -2.81
N ASP A 51 10.30 16.67 -2.42
CA ASP A 51 9.80 15.30 -2.29
C ASP A 51 8.68 15.22 -1.24
N GLY A 52 8.79 15.98 -0.14
CA GLY A 52 7.76 16.08 0.88
C GLY A 52 6.45 16.69 0.36
N LEU A 53 6.55 17.78 -0.41
CA LEU A 53 5.40 18.43 -1.04
C LEU A 53 4.76 17.52 -2.10
N ALA A 54 5.56 16.85 -2.92
CA ALA A 54 5.06 15.89 -3.91
C ALA A 54 4.29 14.74 -3.23
N ASN A 55 4.85 14.16 -2.17
CA ASN A 55 4.19 13.11 -1.40
C ASN A 55 2.88 13.57 -0.75
N TYR A 56 2.82 14.81 -0.28
CA TYR A 56 1.60 15.38 0.29
C TYR A 56 0.45 15.46 -0.72
N LEU A 57 0.76 15.71 -2.00
CA LEU A 57 -0.20 15.66 -3.10
C LEU A 57 -0.54 14.22 -3.52
N VAL A 58 0.47 13.37 -3.72
CA VAL A 58 0.29 11.99 -4.22
C VAL A 58 -0.46 11.12 -3.22
N TRP A 59 -0.23 11.30 -1.91
CA TRP A 59 -0.92 10.52 -0.88
C TRP A 59 -2.33 11.05 -0.58
N HIS A 60 -2.85 11.98 -1.40
CA HIS A 60 -4.25 12.34 -1.37
C HIS A 60 -5.08 11.15 -1.84
N LYS A 61 -5.68 10.43 -0.89
CA LYS A 61 -6.70 9.43 -1.18
C LYS A 61 -8.04 10.16 -1.29
N GLU A 62 -8.51 10.38 -2.52
CA GLU A 62 -9.90 10.78 -2.75
C GLU A 62 -10.83 9.79 -2.04
N GLU A 63 -11.83 10.29 -1.30
CA GLU A 63 -12.72 9.43 -0.52
C GLU A 63 -13.45 8.40 -1.38
N GLU A 64 -13.69 8.71 -2.66
CA GLU A 64 -14.34 7.83 -3.63
C GLU A 64 -13.46 6.67 -4.15
N MET A 65 -12.15 6.71 -3.87
CA MET A 65 -11.16 5.69 -4.24
C MET A 65 -10.73 4.83 -3.04
N LYS A 66 -11.08 5.23 -1.81
CA LYS A 66 -10.87 4.38 -0.62
C LYS A 66 -11.64 3.07 -0.83
N ASN A 67 -10.91 1.96 -0.94
CA ASN A 67 -11.40 0.57 -1.07
C ASN A 67 -11.79 0.09 -2.48
N LYS A 68 -11.51 0.81 -3.57
CA LYS A 68 -11.79 0.30 -4.94
C LYS A 68 -10.72 -0.67 -5.44
N GLU A 69 -9.44 -0.45 -5.15
CA GLU A 69 -8.34 -1.20 -5.78
C GLU A 69 -7.77 -2.35 -4.91
N ASP A 70 -8.01 -2.35 -3.60
CA ASP A 70 -7.48 -3.38 -2.68
C ASP A 70 -8.32 -4.69 -2.65
N LYS A 71 -9.29 -4.85 -3.56
CA LYS A 71 -10.16 -6.05 -3.59
C LYS A 71 -9.67 -7.18 -4.49
N GLU A 72 -8.67 -6.96 -5.35
CA GLU A 72 -8.23 -7.99 -6.31
C GLU A 72 -7.07 -8.85 -5.81
N VAL A 73 -6.24 -8.33 -4.91
CA VAL A 73 -5.13 -9.10 -4.35
C VAL A 73 -5.59 -9.79 -3.07
N MET A 74 -5.88 -11.09 -3.16
CA MET A 74 -6.09 -11.89 -1.95
C MET A 74 -4.87 -11.71 -1.03
N SER A 75 -5.12 -11.36 0.24
CA SER A 75 -4.04 -11.15 1.20
C SER A 75 -3.15 -12.41 1.28
N VAL A 76 -1.85 -12.19 1.46
CA VAL A 76 -0.86 -13.27 1.57
C VAL A 76 -1.26 -14.28 2.65
N ASP A 77 -1.91 -13.82 3.72
CA ASP A 77 -2.41 -14.69 4.80
C ASP A 77 -3.59 -15.55 4.37
N LYS A 78 -4.49 -15.03 3.52
CA LYS A 78 -5.60 -15.80 2.96
C LYS A 78 -5.09 -16.86 1.97
N VAL A 79 -4.09 -16.52 1.16
CA VAL A 79 -3.39 -17.46 0.28
C VAL A 79 -2.65 -18.53 1.09
N LYS A 80 -1.95 -18.15 2.17
CA LYS A 80 -1.29 -19.09 3.08
C LYS A 80 -2.29 -19.99 3.78
N GLN A 81 -3.44 -19.48 4.24
CA GLN A 81 -4.51 -20.32 4.79
C GLN A 81 -5.00 -21.33 3.76
N MET A 82 -5.38 -20.90 2.55
CA MET A 82 -5.82 -21.81 1.48
C MET A 82 -4.77 -22.88 1.13
N ASN A 83 -3.48 -22.50 1.07
CA ASN A 83 -2.39 -23.44 0.82
C ASN A 83 -2.13 -24.36 2.03
N SER A 84 -2.28 -23.88 3.26
CA SER A 84 -2.19 -24.71 4.47
C SER A 84 -3.36 -25.70 4.60
N PHE A 85 -4.53 -25.35 4.05
CA PHE A 85 -5.68 -26.24 3.93
C PHE A 85 -5.48 -27.32 2.87
N ARG A 86 -4.65 -27.11 1.84
CA ARG A 86 -4.25 -28.17 0.90
C ARG A 86 -3.29 -29.19 1.51
N GLY A 87 -2.51 -28.80 2.53
CA GLY A 87 -1.50 -29.66 3.17
C GLY A 87 -2.05 -30.62 4.23
N LYS A 88 -3.30 -30.43 4.68
CA LYS A 88 -4.02 -31.44 5.47
C LYS A 88 -4.93 -32.18 4.51
N SER A 89 -4.46 -33.34 4.06
CA SER A 89 -5.29 -34.36 3.44
C SER A 89 -6.65 -34.36 4.13
N THR A 90 -7.72 -34.07 3.38
CA THR A 90 -9.05 -34.45 3.83
C THR A 90 -8.98 -35.95 4.07
N ASN A 91 -8.90 -36.36 5.35
CA ASN A 91 -8.79 -37.76 5.68
C ASN A 91 -10.14 -38.39 5.35
N PHE A 92 -10.25 -38.99 4.16
CA PHE A 92 -11.42 -39.74 3.73
C PHE A 92 -11.53 -41.08 4.46
N THR A 93 -11.08 -41.16 5.72
CA THR A 93 -11.15 -42.38 6.54
C THR A 93 -12.58 -42.87 6.72
N TYR A 94 -13.56 -41.99 6.59
CA TYR A 94 -15.00 -42.31 6.63
C TYR A 94 -15.60 -42.77 5.30
N LEU A 95 -14.89 -42.65 4.17
CA LEU A 95 -15.35 -43.17 2.87
C LEU A 95 -14.88 -44.62 2.68
N SER A 96 -15.75 -45.44 2.10
CA SER A 96 -15.41 -46.79 1.63
C SER A 96 -14.42 -46.75 0.46
N GLU A 97 -13.77 -47.88 0.16
CA GLU A 97 -12.80 -47.98 -0.94
C GLU A 97 -13.45 -47.72 -2.31
N GLU A 98 -14.70 -48.15 -2.49
CA GLU A 98 -15.46 -47.93 -3.73
C GLU A 98 -15.76 -46.45 -3.97
N GLU A 99 -16.15 -45.72 -2.91
CA GLU A 99 -16.41 -44.28 -2.98
C GLU A 99 -15.12 -43.50 -3.26
N LYS A 100 -14.00 -43.90 -2.66
CA LYS A 100 -12.68 -43.30 -2.93
C LYS A 100 -12.24 -43.50 -4.37
N ALA A 101 -12.44 -44.70 -4.92
CA ALA A 101 -12.13 -45.02 -6.30
C ALA A 101 -12.99 -44.21 -7.28
N SER A 102 -14.29 -44.05 -7.00
CA SER A 102 -15.20 -43.24 -7.83
C SER A 102 -14.81 -41.75 -7.91
N LEU A 103 -14.15 -41.25 -6.86
CA LEU A 103 -13.67 -39.86 -6.75
C LEU A 103 -12.21 -39.69 -7.24
N GLY A 104 -11.57 -40.76 -7.73
CA GLY A 104 -10.20 -40.72 -8.26
C GLY A 104 -9.11 -40.56 -7.19
N ILE A 105 -9.38 -40.97 -5.94
CA ILE A 105 -8.41 -40.90 -4.84
C ILE A 105 -7.61 -42.21 -4.81
N GLU A 106 -6.31 -42.16 -5.12
CA GLU A 106 -5.42 -43.32 -5.04
C GLU A 106 -5.16 -43.70 -3.58
N VAL A 107 -5.47 -44.94 -3.22
CA VAL A 107 -5.17 -45.50 -1.90
C VAL A 107 -3.77 -46.10 -1.96
N GLU A 108 -2.78 -45.42 -1.38
CA GLU A 108 -1.45 -46.00 -1.20
C GLU A 108 -1.56 -47.22 -0.27
N LYS A 109 -1.36 -48.43 -0.83
CA LYS A 109 -1.19 -49.64 -0.04
C LYS A 109 0.17 -49.54 0.67
N MET A 110 0.14 -49.25 1.97
CA MET A 110 1.32 -49.44 2.82
C MET A 110 1.61 -50.94 2.91
N ALA A 111 2.84 -51.31 2.57
CA ALA A 111 3.39 -52.66 2.71
C ALA A 111 3.65 -53.03 4.18
#